data_AF-A0A917U268-F1
#
_entry.id   AF-A0A917U268-F1
#
_cell.length_a   1.000
_cell.length_b   1.000
_cell.length_c   1.000
_cell.angle_alpha   90.00
_cell.angle_beta   90.00
_cell.angle_gamma   90.00
#
_symmetry.space_group_name_H-M   'P 1'
#
loop_
_entity.id
_entity.type
_entity.pdbx_description
1 polymer ?
#
loop_
_entity_poly.entity_id
_entity_poly.type
_entity_poly.pdbx_seq_one_letter_code
_entity_poly.pdbx_strand_id
1 'polypeptide(L)'
;MHAEDCNGDGRGDAVTAVKPGQVWADNDPRCAGRTLRVDAVDDDKALCTILTNSDTTQELIDNPAQSPWYRRSDRRGKQTRISLARFVPTSTGYRLIQDTP
;
A
#
# COMPACT_ATOMS: atom_id res chain seq x y z
N MET A 1 23.64 33.03 -31.50
CA MET A 1 22.43 32.39 -30.94
C MET A 1 22.97 31.30 -30.02
N HIS A 2 23.39 31.66 -28.80
CA HIS A 2 22.62 31.43 -27.56
C HIS A 2 21.96 30.04 -27.59
N ALA A 3 22.62 29.03 -26.99
CA ALA A 3 22.33 28.56 -25.62
C ALA A 3 21.09 27.64 -25.64
N GLU A 4 21.05 26.42 -25.10
CA GLU A 4 21.90 25.61 -24.24
C GLU A 4 21.33 24.17 -24.36
N ASP A 5 22.15 23.19 -24.73
CA ASP A 5 21.83 21.78 -24.50
C ASP A 5 22.00 21.52 -22.99
N CYS A 6 20.95 21.80 -22.22
CA CYS A 6 20.93 21.59 -20.78
C CYS A 6 20.40 20.18 -20.43
N ASN A 7 21.35 19.41 -19.89
CA ASN A 7 21.24 18.18 -19.11
C ASN A 7 19.96 17.97 -18.28
N GLY A 8 19.63 16.69 -18.10
CA GLY A 8 18.82 16.22 -17.00
C GLY A 8 19.09 14.74 -16.73
N ASP A 9 20.23 14.46 -16.08
CA ASP A 9 20.56 13.17 -15.47
C ASP A 9 19.54 12.83 -14.38
N GLY A 10 18.36 12.38 -14.78
CA GLY A 10 17.35 11.86 -13.88
C GLY A 10 17.69 10.43 -13.47
N ARG A 11 18.75 10.25 -12.67
CA ARG A 11 18.77 9.14 -11.70
C ARG A 11 17.64 9.39 -10.68
N GLY A 12 16.39 9.31 -11.12
CA GLY A 12 15.25 9.14 -10.25
C GLY A 12 15.24 7.66 -9.91
N ASP A 13 15.43 7.33 -8.64
CA ASP A 13 15.16 6.01 -8.09
C ASP A 13 13.96 5.40 -8.82
N ALA A 14 14.19 4.27 -9.51
CA ALA A 14 13.19 3.65 -10.35
C ALA A 14 11.89 3.48 -9.56
N VAL A 15 10.92 4.37 -9.79
CA VAL A 15 9.61 4.29 -9.16
C VAL A 15 9.04 2.98 -9.69
N THR A 16 9.03 1.95 -8.85
CA THR A 16 8.64 0.61 -9.30
C THR A 16 7.20 0.71 -9.75
N ALA A 17 6.98 0.58 -11.06
CA ALA A 17 5.64 0.65 -11.62
C ALA A 17 4.77 -0.38 -10.90
N VAL A 18 3.61 0.06 -10.40
CA VAL A 18 2.66 -0.78 -9.69
C VAL A 18 2.05 -1.77 -10.67
N LYS A 19 2.09 -3.05 -10.35
CA LYS A 19 1.62 -4.14 -11.22
C LYS A 19 0.68 -5.09 -10.45
N PRO A 20 -0.33 -5.67 -11.13
CA PRO A 20 -1.10 -6.79 -10.58
C PRO A 20 -0.20 -7.92 -10.11
N GLY A 21 -0.51 -8.49 -8.94
CA GLY A 21 0.27 -9.56 -8.30
C GLY A 21 1.27 -9.07 -7.25
N GLN A 22 1.70 -7.82 -7.30
CA GLN A 22 2.63 -7.27 -6.30
C GLN A 22 1.99 -7.19 -4.91
N VAL A 23 2.82 -7.36 -3.88
CA VAL A 23 2.43 -7.20 -2.48
C VAL A 23 3.13 -6.00 -1.86
N TRP A 24 2.35 -5.16 -1.19
CA TRP A 24 2.78 -3.90 -0.61
C TRP A 24 2.38 -3.82 0.87
N ALA A 25 3.30 -3.31 1.69
CA ALA A 25 3.06 -3.01 3.10
C ALA A 25 2.67 -1.54 3.26
N ASP A 26 1.69 -1.27 4.12
CA ASP A 26 1.34 0.09 4.52
C ASP A 26 2.37 0.64 5.50
N ASN A 27 3.01 1.76 5.15
CA ASN A 27 3.95 2.43 6.04
C ASN A 27 3.28 3.43 6.99
N ASP A 28 1.98 3.74 6.86
CA ASP A 28 1.29 4.62 7.80
C ASP A 28 1.29 3.98 9.20
N PRO A 29 1.88 4.61 10.24
CA PRO A 29 1.94 4.04 11.59
C PRO A 29 0.57 3.69 12.17
N ARG A 30 -0.51 4.35 11.72
CA ARG A 30 -1.89 4.05 12.15
C ARG A 30 -2.40 2.72 11.58
N CYS A 31 -1.75 2.23 10.54
CA CYS A 31 -2.09 1.01 9.81
C CYS A 31 -0.95 -0.02 9.85
N ALA A 32 -0.01 0.10 10.80
CA ALA A 32 1.09 -0.85 10.97
C ALA A 32 0.58 -2.31 10.96
N GLY A 33 1.32 -3.19 10.29
CA GLY A 33 0.96 -4.60 10.08
C GLY A 33 0.12 -4.86 8.83
N ARG A 34 -0.53 -3.85 8.24
CA ARG A 34 -1.38 -4.01 7.06
C ARG A 34 -0.56 -4.25 5.79
N THR A 35 -0.95 -5.27 5.04
CA THR A 35 -0.41 -5.60 3.70
C THR A 35 -1.55 -5.84 2.72
N LEU A 36 -1.25 -5.60 1.45
CA LEU A 36 -2.19 -5.71 0.35
C LEU A 36 -1.54 -6.26 -0.90
N ARG A 37 -2.32 -6.99 -1.69
CA ARG A 37 -1.96 -7.42 -3.04
C ARG A 37 -2.67 -6.55 -4.05
N VAL A 38 -1.97 -6.09 -5.07
CA VAL A 38 -2.59 -5.43 -6.22
C VAL A 38 -3.28 -6.49 -7.07
N ASP A 39 -4.59 -6.37 -7.28
CA ASP A 39 -5.36 -7.26 -8.15
C ASP A 39 -5.46 -6.70 -9.57
N ALA A 40 -5.62 -5.38 -9.70
CA ALA A 40 -5.68 -4.67 -10.98
C ALA A 40 -5.22 -3.23 -10.83
N VAL A 41 -4.81 -2.62 -11.93
CA VAL A 41 -4.51 -1.18 -12.04
C VAL A 41 -5.48 -0.58 -13.04
N ASP A 42 -6.13 0.51 -12.65
CA ASP A 42 -7.13 1.22 -13.44
C ASP A 42 -6.90 2.73 -13.29
N ASP A 43 -6.53 3.38 -14.40
CA ASP A 43 -6.16 4.79 -14.46
C ASP A 43 -5.15 5.19 -13.36
N ASP A 44 -5.55 6.04 -12.42
CA ASP A 44 -4.71 6.51 -11.31
C ASP A 44 -4.86 5.68 -10.02
N LYS A 45 -5.58 4.55 -10.06
CA LYS A 45 -5.87 3.68 -8.92
C LYS A 45 -5.37 2.25 -9.11
N ALA A 46 -5.06 1.62 -7.98
CA ALA A 46 -4.93 0.17 -7.86
C ALA A 46 -6.12 -0.40 -7.09
N LEU A 47 -6.75 -1.42 -7.66
CA LEU A 47 -7.65 -2.33 -6.94
C LEU A 47 -6.81 -3.34 -6.19
N CYS A 48 -6.99 -3.41 -4.87
CA CYS A 48 -6.15 -4.22 -4.01
C CYS A 48 -6.98 -5.08 -3.07
N THR A 49 -6.55 -6.32 -2.84
CA THR A 49 -7.07 -7.19 -1.78
C THR A 49 -6.21 -7.03 -0.53
N ILE A 50 -6.85 -6.80 0.62
CA ILE A 50 -6.19 -6.76 1.92
C ILE A 50 -5.79 -8.19 2.32
N LEU A 51 -4.49 -8.40 2.57
CA LEU A 51 -3.96 -9.70 3.01
C LEU A 51 -3.86 -9.80 4.52
N THR A 52 -3.44 -8.71 5.18
CA THR A 52 -3.36 -8.61 6.64
C THR A 52 -4.09 -7.36 7.14
N ASN A 53 -4.70 -7.46 8.31
CA ASN A 53 -5.24 -6.29 9.02
C ASN A 53 -4.08 -5.44 9.59
N SER A 54 -4.40 -4.24 10.08
CA SER A 54 -3.44 -3.57 10.98
C SER A 54 -3.34 -4.33 12.30
N ASP A 55 -2.21 -4.23 12.99
CA ASP A 55 -1.94 -4.92 14.25
C ASP A 55 -3.00 -4.62 15.30
N THR A 56 -3.36 -3.35 15.46
CA THR A 56 -4.45 -2.93 16.37
C THR A 56 -5.80 -3.53 15.98
N THR A 57 -6.10 -3.63 14.69
CA THR A 57 -7.36 -4.26 14.24
C THR A 57 -7.32 -5.76 14.53
N GLN A 58 -6.17 -6.40 14.30
CA GLN A 58 -5.99 -7.82 14.55
C GLN A 58 -6.11 -8.17 16.03
N GLU A 59 -5.46 -7.40 16.91
CA GLU A 59 -5.54 -7.57 18.36
C GLU A 59 -6.99 -7.49 18.88
N LEU A 60 -7.76 -6.51 18.39
CA LEU A 60 -9.17 -6.35 18.78
C LEU A 60 -10.07 -7.50 18.28
N ILE A 61 -9.71 -8.12 17.15
CA ILE A 61 -10.41 -9.31 16.63
C ILE A 61 -10.08 -10.53 17.51
N ASP A 62 -8.81 -10.70 17.85
CA ASP A 62 -8.33 -11.86 18.62
C ASP A 62 -8.73 -11.78 20.10
N ASN A 63 -8.87 -10.57 20.63
CA ASN A 63 -9.28 -10.31 22.01
C ASN A 63 -10.54 -9.44 22.10
N PRO A 64 -11.74 -10.01 21.84
CA PRO A 64 -12.98 -9.26 21.87
C PRO A 64 -13.35 -8.72 23.28
N ALA A 65 -12.71 -9.22 24.34
CA ALA A 65 -12.93 -8.72 25.70
C ALA A 65 -12.42 -7.27 25.89
N GLN A 66 -11.44 -6.83 25.11
CA GLN A 66 -10.97 -5.43 25.13
C GLN A 66 -12.03 -4.45 24.60
N SER A 67 -12.97 -4.92 23.76
CA SER A 67 -14.06 -4.10 23.27
C SER A 67 -15.37 -4.88 23.19
N PRO A 68 -16.02 -5.13 24.34
CA PRO A 68 -17.24 -5.96 24.41
C PRO A 68 -18.40 -5.41 23.56
N TRP A 69 -18.42 -4.09 23.37
CA TRP A 69 -19.48 -3.35 22.70
C TRP A 69 -19.16 -2.99 21.25
N TYR A 70 -17.93 -3.21 20.79
CA TYR A 70 -17.51 -2.82 19.44
C TYR A 70 -16.61 -3.88 18.81
N ARG A 71 -17.22 -4.69 17.93
CA ARG A 71 -16.50 -5.70 17.14
C ARG A 71 -15.97 -5.07 15.86
N ARG A 72 -14.65 -4.97 15.73
CA ARG A 72 -14.00 -4.66 14.46
C ARG A 72 -14.31 -5.78 13.46
N SER A 73 -14.66 -5.41 12.24
CA SER A 73 -14.79 -6.38 11.15
C SER A 73 -13.41 -6.76 10.63
N ASP A 74 -13.19 -8.06 10.41
CA ASP A 74 -12.03 -8.54 9.66
C ASP A 74 -12.08 -7.99 8.21
N ARG A 75 -11.00 -7.34 7.79
CA ARG A 75 -10.89 -6.72 6.46
C ARG A 75 -10.10 -7.59 5.49
N ARG A 76 -9.50 -8.70 5.94
CA ARG A 76 -8.81 -9.63 5.03
C ARG A 76 -9.75 -10.14 3.95
N GLY A 77 -9.21 -10.27 2.73
CA GLY A 77 -9.97 -10.65 1.54
C GLY A 77 -10.92 -9.56 1.01
N LYS A 78 -11.05 -8.41 1.68
CA LYS A 78 -11.83 -7.29 1.13
C LYS A 78 -11.00 -6.51 0.13
N GLN A 79 -11.69 -6.02 -0.89
CA GLN A 79 -11.11 -5.14 -1.89
C GLN A 79 -11.15 -3.68 -1.45
N THR A 80 -10.13 -2.93 -1.84
CA THR A 80 -10.02 -1.49 -1.65
C THR A 80 -9.40 -0.82 -2.88
N ARG A 81 -9.72 0.46 -3.10
CA ARG A 81 -9.10 1.28 -4.15
C ARG A 81 -8.07 2.21 -3.52
N ILE A 82 -6.87 2.24 -4.07
CA ILE A 82 -5.75 3.03 -3.55
C ILE A 82 -5.16 3.84 -4.69
N SER A 83 -4.87 5.13 -4.43
CA SER A 83 -4.18 5.98 -5.39
C SER A 83 -2.78 5.46 -5.68
N LEU A 84 -2.40 5.34 -6.95
CA LEU A 84 -1.05 4.95 -7.39
C LEU A 84 0.03 5.86 -6.79
N ALA A 85 -0.28 7.13 -6.57
CA ALA A 85 0.62 8.09 -5.93
C ALA A 85 1.01 7.70 -4.48
N ARG A 86 0.28 6.79 -3.84
CA ARG A 86 0.64 6.27 -2.51
C ARG A 86 1.64 5.12 -2.55
N PHE A 87 1.89 4.51 -3.70
CA PHE A 87 2.81 3.38 -3.87
C PHE A 87 4.27 3.83 -3.93
N VAL A 88 4.66 4.59 -2.92
CA VAL A 88 6.01 5.11 -2.69
C VAL A 88 6.34 4.91 -1.21
N PRO A 89 7.60 4.57 -0.85
CA PRO A 89 7.96 4.22 0.53
C PRO A 89 8.13 5.46 1.43
N THR A 90 7.17 6.38 1.42
CA THR A 90 7.12 7.52 2.35
C THR A 90 6.51 7.07 3.68
N SER A 91 6.52 7.94 4.70
CA SER A 91 5.97 7.68 6.04
C SER A 91 4.46 7.39 6.07
N THR A 92 3.74 7.66 4.97
CA THR A 92 2.28 7.40 4.85
C THR A 92 1.93 6.66 3.54
N GLY A 93 2.94 6.30 2.76
CA GLY A 93 2.78 5.56 1.52
C GLY A 93 2.84 4.05 1.74
N TYR A 94 3.09 3.32 0.66
CA TYR A 94 3.22 1.88 0.66
C TYR A 94 4.63 1.49 0.22
N ARG A 95 5.20 0.50 0.89
CA ARG A 95 6.49 -0.09 0.57
C ARG A 95 6.28 -1.42 -0.13
N LEU A 96 6.92 -1.62 -1.28
CA LEU A 96 6.91 -2.90 -1.98
C LEU A 96 7.62 -3.94 -1.09
N ILE A 97 6.97 -5.09 -0.88
CA ILE A 97 7.53 -6.21 -0.12
C ILE A 97 7.71 -7.47 -0.98
N GLN A 98 6.93 -7.61 -2.06
CA GLN A 98 7.08 -8.69 -3.02
C GLN A 98 6.68 -8.20 -4.42
N ASP A 99 7.54 -8.40 -5.41
CA ASP A 99 7.19 -8.14 -6.81
C ASP A 99 6.32 -9.28 -7.38
N THR A 100 5.89 -9.14 -8.63
CA THR A 100 5.23 -10.21 -9.38
C THR A 100 6.22 -11.35 -9.62
N PRO A 101 5.79 -12.63 -9.53
CA PRO A 101 6.61 -13.75 -9.97
C PRO A 101 6.95 -13.67 -11.47
#